data_AF-A0A967SNS1-F1
#
_entry.id   AF-A0A967SNS1-F1
#
_cell.length_a   1.000
_cell.length_b   1.000
_cell.length_c   1.000
_cell.angle_alpha   90.00
_cell.angle_beta   90.00
_cell.angle_gamma   90.00
#
_symmetry.space_group_name_H-M   'P 1'
#
loop_
_entity.id
_entity.type
_entity.pdbx_description
1 polymer ?
#
loop_
_entity_poly.entity_id
_entity_poly.type
_entity_poly.pdbx_seq_one_letter_code
_entity_poly.pdbx_strand_id
1 'polypeptide(L)'
;MNSIGSLLQQTNPYSQFVDQLVLIESQKKFRLEDQKSQLSDKQSALSTVSSVISDFTSQVDELTSTTSNSFNPLKATISNEDAIRVDSISGLKDPNTYDISVNRKATKDIMLSNVMDGTA
;
A
#
# COMPACT_ATOMS: atom_id res chain seq x y z
N MET A 1 -55.11 -34.74 -48.18
CA MET A 1 -55.18 -35.01 -46.73
C MET A 1 -54.28 -34.00 -46.05
N ASN A 2 -54.83 -32.85 -45.67
CA ASN A 2 -54.06 -31.80 -45.00
C ASN A 2 -53.90 -32.21 -43.55
N SER A 3 -52.68 -32.56 -43.18
CA SER A 3 -52.31 -33.04 -41.85
C SER A 3 -52.64 -31.96 -40.81
N ILE A 4 -53.43 -32.35 -39.81
CA ILE A 4 -53.77 -31.58 -38.60
C ILE A 4 -52.50 -31.05 -37.89
N GLY A 5 -51.35 -31.68 -38.11
CA GLY A 5 -50.03 -31.19 -37.65
C GLY A 5 -49.57 -29.86 -38.26
N SER A 6 -50.10 -29.47 -39.43
CA SER A 6 -49.79 -28.17 -40.06
C SER A 6 -50.62 -27.01 -39.50
N LEU A 7 -51.78 -27.26 -38.88
CA LEU A 7 -52.58 -26.22 -38.22
C LEU A 7 -52.05 -25.91 -36.81
N LEU A 8 -51.53 -26.91 -36.10
CA LEU A 8 -50.97 -26.76 -34.75
C LEU A 8 -49.64 -25.96 -34.73
N GLN A 9 -48.86 -26.00 -35.81
CA GLN A 9 -47.67 -25.15 -35.97
C GLN A 9 -48.01 -23.71 -36.38
N GLN A 10 -49.23 -23.45 -36.84
CA GLN A 10 -49.59 -22.16 -37.45
C GLN A 10 -50.19 -21.15 -36.46
N THR A 11 -50.60 -21.56 -35.25
CA THR A 11 -51.34 -20.67 -34.33
C THR A 11 -51.10 -20.98 -32.85
N ASN A 12 -49.88 -20.81 -32.33
CA ASN A 12 -49.74 -20.48 -30.91
C ASN A 12 -49.43 -18.98 -30.76
N PRO A 13 -50.45 -18.09 -30.88
CA PRO A 13 -50.27 -16.64 -30.85
C PRO A 13 -49.66 -16.13 -29.54
N TYR A 14 -49.69 -16.97 -28.49
CA TYR A 14 -49.12 -16.65 -27.19
C TYR A 14 -47.59 -16.77 -27.15
N SER A 15 -46.95 -17.60 -27.98
CA SER A 15 -45.49 -17.73 -28.00
C SER A 15 -44.82 -16.42 -28.41
N GLN A 16 -45.27 -15.83 -29.52
CA GLN A 16 -44.72 -14.54 -29.98
C GLN A 16 -45.00 -13.40 -28.99
N PHE A 17 -46.14 -13.44 -28.30
CA PHE A 17 -46.47 -12.46 -27.27
C PHE A 17 -45.58 -12.60 -26.03
N VAL A 18 -45.29 -13.82 -25.60
CA VAL A 18 -44.35 -14.10 -24.51
C VAL A 18 -42.93 -13.68 -24.90
N ASP A 19 -42.48 -13.97 -26.13
CA ASP A 19 -41.18 -13.53 -26.62
C ASP A 19 -41.05 -12.00 -26.63
N GLN A 20 -42.10 -11.29 -27.06
CA GLN A 20 -42.14 -9.82 -27.02
C GLN A 20 -42.11 -9.27 -25.58
N LEU A 21 -42.84 -9.88 -24.66
CA LEU A 21 -42.81 -9.53 -23.24
C LEU A 21 -41.42 -9.73 -22.63
N VAL A 22 -40.80 -10.88 -22.88
CA VAL A 22 -39.43 -11.18 -22.44
C VAL A 22 -38.45 -10.16 -23.02
N LEU A 23 -38.63 -9.75 -24.28
CA LEU A 23 -37.76 -8.77 -24.92
C LEU A 23 -37.92 -7.38 -24.28
N ILE A 24 -39.15 -6.94 -24.00
CA ILE A 24 -39.42 -5.69 -23.28
C ILE A 24 -38.85 -5.74 -21.85
N GLU A 25 -39.03 -6.85 -21.15
CA GLU A 25 -38.54 -7.03 -19.78
C GLU A 25 -37.00 -7.07 -19.75
N SER A 26 -36.37 -7.69 -20.76
CA SER A 26 -34.92 -7.72 -20.93
C SER A 26 -34.33 -6.32 -21.15
N GLN A 27 -35.02 -5.41 -21.86
CA GLN A 27 -34.53 -4.03 -22.02
C GLN A 27 -34.41 -3.31 -20.69
N LYS A 28 -35.35 -3.54 -19.77
CA LYS A 28 -35.27 -2.98 -18.41
C LYS A 28 -34.07 -3.52 -17.66
N LYS A 29 -33.78 -4.82 -17.79
CA LYS A 29 -32.59 -5.46 -17.23
C LYS A 29 -31.30 -4.88 -17.81
N PHE A 30 -31.20 -4.73 -19.13
CA PHE A 30 -30.02 -4.15 -19.78
C PHE A 30 -29.73 -2.72 -19.30
N ARG A 31 -30.77 -1.88 -19.17
CA ARG A 31 -30.61 -0.53 -18.62
C ARG A 31 -30.10 -0.53 -17.18
N LEU A 32 -30.58 -1.45 -16.34
CA LEU A 32 -30.12 -1.58 -14.97
C LEU A 32 -28.68 -2.08 -14.88
N GLU A 33 -28.28 -3.05 -15.71
CA GLU A 33 -26.90 -3.52 -15.78
C GLU A 33 -25.94 -2.43 -16.28
N ASP A 34 -26.34 -1.64 -17.29
CA ASP A 34 -25.56 -0.50 -17.77
C ASP A 34 -25.39 0.57 -16.68
N GLN A 35 -26.48 0.93 -15.98
CA GLN A 35 -26.42 1.84 -14.84
C GLN A 35 -25.51 1.33 -13.72
N LYS A 36 -25.56 0.02 -13.43
CA LYS A 36 -24.71 -0.63 -12.44
C LYS A 36 -23.24 -0.58 -12.86
N SER A 37 -22.93 -0.84 -14.13
CA SER A 37 -21.57 -0.73 -14.67
C SER A 37 -21.05 0.70 -14.54
N GLN A 38 -21.83 1.68 -14.98
CA GLN A 38 -21.46 3.10 -14.88
C GLN A 38 -21.24 3.56 -13.43
N LEU A 39 -22.05 3.05 -12.49
CA LEU A 39 -21.88 3.36 -11.07
C LEU A 39 -20.60 2.73 -10.51
N SER A 40 -20.31 1.48 -10.88
CA SER A 40 -19.07 0.78 -10.51
C SER A 40 -17.83 1.52 -11.01
N ASP A 41 -17.83 1.98 -12.26
CA ASP A 41 -16.72 2.73 -12.85
C ASP A 41 -16.49 4.05 -12.13
N LYS A 42 -17.57 4.79 -11.82
CA LYS A 42 -17.51 6.03 -11.03
C LYS A 42 -16.97 5.78 -9.62
N GLN A 43 -17.39 4.70 -8.98
CA GLN A 43 -16.92 4.34 -7.65
C GLN A 43 -15.43 3.98 -7.66
N SER A 44 -14.97 3.26 -8.69
CA SER A 44 -13.54 2.94 -8.86
C SER A 44 -12.70 4.21 -9.09
N ALA A 45 -13.18 5.14 -9.91
CA ALA A 45 -12.51 6.42 -10.12
C ALA A 45 -12.43 7.25 -8.83
N LEU A 46 -13.53 7.32 -8.07
CA LEU A 46 -13.56 7.98 -6.76
C LEU A 46 -12.60 7.34 -5.75
N SER A 47 -12.54 6.01 -5.70
CA SER A 47 -11.62 5.30 -4.82
C SER A 47 -10.16 5.60 -5.17
N THR A 48 -9.84 5.71 -6.46
CA THR A 48 -8.50 6.09 -6.93
C THR A 48 -8.15 7.50 -6.47
N VAL A 49 -9.05 8.46 -6.66
CA VAL A 49 -8.86 9.85 -6.20
C VAL A 49 -8.69 9.91 -4.68
N SER A 50 -9.50 9.15 -3.93
CA SER A 50 -9.39 9.08 -2.47
C SER A 50 -8.03 8.55 -2.01
N SER A 51 -7.46 7.57 -2.72
CA SER A 51 -6.12 7.05 -2.43
C SER A 51 -5.06 8.14 -2.65
N VAL A 52 -5.11 8.83 -3.79
CA VAL A 52 -4.17 9.91 -4.12
C VAL A 52 -4.24 11.04 -3.10
N ILE A 53 -5.45 11.40 -2.65
CA ILE A 53 -5.62 12.42 -1.61
C ILE A 53 -5.02 11.93 -0.28
N SER A 54 -5.25 10.67 0.09
CA SER A 54 -4.69 10.09 1.32
C SER A 54 -3.16 10.10 1.31
N ASP A 55 -2.56 9.73 0.18
CA ASP A 55 -1.10 9.73 0.01
C ASP A 55 -0.55 11.16 0.09
N PHE A 56 -1.22 12.10 -0.57
CA PHE A 56 -0.87 13.52 -0.51
C PHE A 56 -0.96 14.08 0.92
N THR A 57 -2.04 13.82 1.63
CA THR A 57 -2.20 14.23 3.03
C THR A 57 -1.11 13.63 3.91
N SER A 58 -0.77 12.36 3.72
CA SER A 58 0.30 11.71 4.47
C SER A 58 1.67 12.38 4.25
N GLN A 59 1.98 12.76 3.01
CA GLN A 59 3.21 13.50 2.69
C GLN A 59 3.21 14.91 3.30
N VAL A 60 2.07 15.60 3.28
CA VAL A 60 1.94 16.93 3.91
C VAL A 60 2.10 16.82 5.42
N ASP A 61 1.50 15.82 6.06
CA ASP A 61 1.63 15.56 7.49
C ASP A 61 3.07 15.21 7.87
N GLU A 62 3.78 14.44 7.03
CA GLU A 62 5.20 14.14 7.24
C GLU A 62 6.09 15.39 7.17
N LEU A 63 5.82 16.29 6.21
CA LEU A 63 6.56 17.54 6.06
C LEU A 63 6.21 18.55 7.17
N THR A 64 4.95 18.61 7.59
CA THR A 64 4.52 19.53 8.66
C THR A 64 4.86 19.02 10.05
N SER A 65 5.10 17.73 10.22
CA SER A 65 5.54 17.14 11.48
C SER A 65 6.90 17.72 11.88
N THR A 66 6.88 18.61 12.85
CA THR A 66 8.06 19.21 13.51
C THR A 66 8.89 18.20 14.30
N THR A 67 8.41 16.96 14.43
CA THR A 67 9.08 15.86 15.15
C THR A 67 10.05 15.11 14.24
N SER A 68 9.74 15.09 12.94
CA SER A 68 10.62 14.59 11.89
C SER A 68 11.53 15.76 11.50
N ASN A 69 12.80 15.72 11.86
CA ASN A 69 13.80 16.76 11.49
C ASN A 69 14.09 16.79 9.97
N SER A 70 13.10 16.54 9.11
CA SER A 70 13.22 16.35 7.67
C SER A 70 13.78 17.56 6.94
N PHE A 71 13.59 18.78 7.46
CA PHE A 71 14.07 20.00 6.82
C PHE A 71 15.41 20.53 7.34
N ASN A 72 15.87 20.08 8.51
CA ASN A 72 17.18 20.45 9.04
C ASN A 72 17.84 19.24 9.71
N PRO A 73 18.15 18.16 8.97
CA PRO A 73 18.87 17.03 9.54
C PRO A 73 20.29 17.49 9.88
N LEU A 74 20.58 17.66 11.17
CA LEU A 74 21.96 17.85 11.60
C LEU A 74 22.75 16.58 11.24
N LYS A 75 23.83 16.75 10.49
CA LYS A 75 24.73 15.66 10.10
C LYS A 75 26.01 15.77 10.91
N ALA A 76 26.39 14.68 11.58
CA ALA A 76 27.69 14.56 12.20
C ALA A 76 28.77 14.40 11.12
N THR A 77 29.85 15.16 11.24
CA THR A 77 31.05 15.02 10.43
C THR A 77 32.23 14.81 11.37
N ILE A 78 33.11 13.86 11.06
CA ILE A 78 34.18 13.40 11.94
C ILE A 78 35.51 13.53 11.21
N SER A 79 36.57 13.87 11.95
CA SER A 79 37.93 13.97 11.41
C SER A 79 38.63 12.62 11.22
N ASN A 80 38.23 11.58 11.96
CA ASN A 80 38.76 10.21 11.86
C ASN A 80 37.66 9.16 12.07
N GLU A 81 37.20 8.57 10.98
CA GLU A 81 36.06 7.64 10.94
C GLU A 81 36.44 6.19 11.32
N ASP A 82 37.73 5.84 11.26
CA ASP A 82 38.23 4.52 11.68
C ASP A 82 38.29 4.38 13.21
N ALA A 83 38.40 5.52 13.91
CA ALA A 83 38.50 5.55 15.37
C ALA A 83 37.12 5.57 16.05
N ILE A 84 36.18 6.37 15.54
CA ILE A 84 34.85 6.57 16.10
C ILE A 84 33.80 6.79 15.01
N ARG A 85 32.57 6.32 15.27
CA ARG A 85 31.38 6.66 14.51
C ARG A 85 30.47 7.51 15.40
N VAL A 86 29.94 8.59 14.83
CA VAL A 86 28.99 9.49 15.48
C VAL A 86 27.76 9.58 14.59
N ASP A 87 26.62 9.14 15.13
CA ASP A 87 25.33 9.29 14.48
C ASP A 87 24.59 10.47 15.12
N SER A 88 24.09 11.39 14.32
CA SER A 88 23.29 12.51 14.82
C SER A 88 21.91 12.04 15.24
N ILE A 89 21.57 12.26 16.51
CA ILE A 89 20.25 11.94 17.06
C ILE A 89 19.30 13.14 16.92
N SER A 90 18.00 12.84 16.82
CA SER A 90 16.97 13.87 16.86
C SER A 90 16.98 14.59 18.21
N GLY A 91 16.90 15.92 18.20
CA GLY A 91 16.78 16.74 19.41
C GLY A 91 17.89 17.79 19.60
N LEU A 92 19.00 17.70 18.86
CA LEU A 92 19.90 18.85 18.72
C LEU A 92 19.23 19.88 17.79
N LYS A 93 19.11 21.12 18.26
CA LYS A 93 18.52 22.22 17.49
C LYS A 93 19.55 22.99 16.68
N ASP A 94 20.79 23.04 17.17
CA ASP A 94 21.85 23.87 16.62
C ASP A 94 23.09 23.02 16.26
N PRO A 95 23.81 23.35 15.16
CA PRO A 95 25.10 22.76 14.85
C PRO A 95 26.11 23.03 15.96
N ASN A 96 26.82 21.99 16.39
CA ASN A 96 27.84 22.08 17.43
C ASN A 96 29.09 21.30 17.02
N THR A 97 30.24 21.75 17.53
CA THR A 97 31.53 21.06 17.35
C THR A 97 31.96 20.49 18.69
N TYR A 98 32.41 19.24 18.69
CA TYR A 98 32.86 18.54 19.89
C TYR A 98 34.26 17.99 19.68
N ASP A 99 35.16 18.25 20.63
CA ASP A 99 36.48 17.65 20.68
C ASP A 99 36.42 16.36 21.49
N ILE A 100 36.60 15.21 20.82
CA ILE A 100 36.53 13.89 21.43
C ILE A 100 37.90 13.23 21.33
N SER A 101 38.43 12.80 22.49
CA SER A 101 39.67 12.01 22.58
C SER A 101 39.37 10.65 23.19
N VAL A 102 39.81 9.58 22.53
CA VAL A 102 39.59 8.20 22.97
C VAL A 102 40.93 7.57 23.36
N ASN A 103 41.14 7.34 24.65
CA ASN A 103 42.37 6.75 25.15
C ASN A 103 42.35 5.21 25.19
N ARG A 104 41.18 4.61 25.43
CA ARG A 104 41.03 3.15 25.58
C ARG A 104 39.61 2.71 25.26
N LYS A 105 39.47 1.58 24.54
CA LYS A 105 38.18 0.93 24.32
C LYS A 105 37.72 0.20 25.59
N ALA A 106 36.41 0.18 25.83
CA ALA A 106 35.85 -0.67 26.87
C ALA A 106 36.12 -2.14 26.55
N THR A 107 36.68 -2.87 27.49
CA THR A 107 36.97 -4.31 27.37
C THR A 107 36.11 -5.07 28.35
N LYS A 108 35.71 -6.29 27.98
CA LYS A 108 35.06 -7.24 28.89
C LYS A 108 36.09 -8.25 29.36
N ASP A 109 36.00 -8.65 30.63
CA ASP A 109 36.84 -9.71 31.18
C ASP A 109 36.50 -11.05 30.53
N ILE A 110 37.54 -11.77 30.11
CA ILE A 110 37.44 -13.13 29.57
C ILE A 110 38.27 -14.02 30.48
N MET A 111 37.64 -14.97 31.17
CA MET A 111 38.33 -16.01 31.91
C MET A 111 38.50 -17.22 31.00
N LEU A 112 39.74 -17.56 30.67
CA LEU A 112 40.10 -18.77 29.95
C LEU A 112 40.62 -19.79 30.99
N SER A 113 39.97 -20.96 31.06
CA SER A 113 40.45 -22.07 31.88
C SER A 113 41.55 -22.79 31.12
N ASN A 114 42.76 -22.80 31.66
CA ASN A 114 43.81 -23.67 31.13
C ASN A 114 43.55 -25.08 31.65
N VAL A 115 43.06 -25.96 30.77
CA VAL A 115 43.18 -27.40 30.99
C VAL A 115 44.66 -27.70 30.83
N MET A 116 45.34 -27.93 31.97
CA MET A 116 46.66 -28.52 31.99
C MET A 116 46.49 -29.94 31.47
N ASP A 117 46.66 -30.16 30.16
CA ASP A 117 46.87 -31.51 29.63
C ASP A 117 48.15 -32.02 30.28
N GLY A 118 47.96 -32.83 31.32
CA GLY A 118 49.01 -33.54 32.00
C GLY A 118 49.64 -34.52 31.02
N THR A 119 50.65 -34.07 30.29
CA THR A 119 51.52 -34.95 29.52
C THR A 119 52.80 -35.23 30.31
N ALA A 120 52.84 -36.48 30.77
CA ALA A 120 53.95 -37.35 31.19
C ALA A 120 54.64 -37.06 32.54
#